data_AF-A0A427AFF4-F1
#
_entry.id   AF-A0A427AFF4-F1
#
_cell.length_a   1.000
_cell.length_b   1.000
_cell.length_c   1.000
_cell.angle_alpha   90.00
_cell.angle_beta   90.00
_cell.angle_gamma   90.00
#
_symmetry.space_group_name_H-M   'P 1'
#
loop_
_entity.id
_entity.type
_entity.pdbx_description
1 polymer ?
#
loop_
_entity_poly.entity_id
_entity_poly.type
_entity_poly.pdbx_seq_one_letter_code
_entity_poly.pdbx_strand_id
1 'polypeptide(L)'
;MKVLSQLKPSDQQAPEAFPFTRALHTIDNKSDPCGGRYIYVHDLPSWFDAVMLRDCRKLSLWTNMCKFTSNAGLGPPLENAEGVFSNTGWYATNQFAVDVIFNNRTKQYECLTKDSSIAAAIFVPFYAGFDIPLYLWGYNISVRDSSSLELVNWLMKRPEWSVMRGRDHLLVAGRITWDFRRLTDSESD
;
A
#
# COMPACT_ATOMS: atom_id res chain seq x y z
N MET A 1 9.79 -0.84 -71.28
CA MET A 1 8.88 -1.57 -70.37
C MET A 1 9.33 -1.32 -68.93
N LYS A 2 8.65 -0.42 -68.22
CA LYS A 2 8.87 -0.18 -66.78
C LYS A 2 7.97 -1.13 -66.00
N VAL A 3 8.56 -1.92 -65.12
CA VAL A 3 7.88 -2.90 -64.26
C VAL A 3 7.10 -2.12 -63.20
N LEU A 4 5.79 -2.34 -63.15
CA LEU A 4 4.90 -1.87 -62.07
C LEU A 4 5.22 -2.67 -60.80
N SER A 5 5.86 -2.04 -59.83
CA SER A 5 6.00 -2.59 -58.47
C SER A 5 4.65 -2.53 -57.76
N GLN A 6 4.09 -3.70 -57.45
CA GLN A 6 2.91 -3.84 -56.60
C GLN A 6 3.26 -3.40 -55.17
N LEU A 7 2.53 -2.41 -54.66
CA LEU A 7 2.56 -2.03 -53.24
C LEU A 7 1.90 -3.14 -52.41
N LYS A 8 2.63 -3.71 -51.46
CA LYS A 8 2.08 -4.65 -50.46
C LYS A 8 1.08 -3.91 -49.54
N PRO A 9 -0.03 -4.55 -49.12
CA PRO A 9 -0.90 -3.99 -48.09
C PRO A 9 -0.13 -3.89 -46.77
N SER A 10 -0.28 -2.77 -46.05
CA SER A 10 0.27 -2.61 -44.72
C SER A 10 -0.37 -3.63 -43.77
N ASP A 11 0.43 -4.47 -43.13
CA ASP A 11 0.00 -5.25 -41.98
C ASP A 11 -0.55 -4.29 -40.92
N GLN A 12 -1.86 -4.31 -40.71
CA GLN A 12 -2.50 -3.69 -39.55
C GLN A 12 -2.07 -4.51 -38.33
N GLN A 13 -1.00 -4.07 -37.68
CA GLN A 13 -0.50 -4.62 -36.44
C GLN A 13 -1.63 -4.54 -35.40
N ALA A 14 -2.06 -5.69 -34.87
CA ALA A 14 -3.08 -5.74 -33.83
C ALA A 14 -2.66 -4.82 -32.67
N PRO A 15 -3.59 -4.04 -32.09
CA PRO A 15 -3.26 -3.11 -31.02
C PRO A 15 -2.58 -3.87 -29.88
N GLU A 16 -1.44 -3.36 -29.44
CA GLU A 16 -0.63 -3.93 -28.37
C GLU A 16 -1.51 -4.09 -27.12
N ALA A 17 -1.81 -5.33 -26.74
CA ALA A 17 -2.63 -5.62 -25.59
C ALA A 17 -1.81 -5.34 -24.32
N PHE A 18 -1.89 -4.11 -23.81
CA PHE A 18 -1.18 -3.76 -22.60
C PHE A 18 -1.74 -4.55 -21.41
N PRO A 19 -0.92 -4.96 -20.44
CA PRO A 19 -1.39 -5.75 -19.29
C PRO A 19 -2.50 -5.06 -18.47
N PHE A 20 -2.56 -3.72 -18.46
CA PHE A 20 -3.61 -2.94 -17.78
C PHE A 20 -4.93 -2.84 -18.55
N THR A 21 -4.99 -3.32 -19.80
CA THR A 21 -6.18 -3.21 -20.67
C THR A 21 -7.39 -3.91 -20.07
N ARG A 22 -7.16 -5.04 -19.39
CA ARG A 22 -8.23 -5.81 -18.75
C ARG A 22 -8.84 -5.07 -17.55
N ALA A 23 -8.04 -4.35 -16.77
CA ALA A 23 -8.54 -3.46 -15.72
C ALA A 23 -9.37 -2.30 -16.31
N LEU A 24 -8.93 -1.67 -17.40
CA LEU A 24 -9.68 -0.60 -18.06
C LEU A 24 -11.03 -1.07 -18.61
N HIS A 25 -11.09 -2.26 -19.21
CA HIS A 25 -12.34 -2.81 -19.74
C HIS A 25 -13.41 -3.05 -18.67
N THR A 26 -13.05 -3.16 -17.39
CA THR A 26 -14.05 -3.27 -16.32
C THR A 26 -14.93 -2.02 -16.22
N ILE A 27 -14.45 -0.85 -16.67
CA ILE A 27 -15.19 0.43 -16.67
C ILE A 27 -16.36 0.41 -17.67
N ASP A 28 -16.23 -0.37 -18.74
CA ASP A 28 -17.22 -0.46 -19.81
C ASP A 28 -18.45 -1.27 -19.38
N ASN A 29 -18.29 -2.19 -18.43
CA ASN A 29 -19.40 -2.98 -17.90
C ASN A 29 -20.23 -2.18 -16.89
N LYS A 30 -21.26 -1.48 -17.35
CA LYS A 30 -22.17 -0.68 -16.51
C LYS A 30 -23.01 -1.47 -15.50
N SER A 31 -23.07 -2.79 -15.65
CA SER A 31 -23.77 -3.67 -14.70
C SER A 31 -22.88 -4.11 -13.53
N ASP A 32 -21.55 -3.99 -13.67
CA ASP A 32 -20.61 -4.29 -12.60
C ASP A 32 -20.49 -3.08 -11.67
N PRO A 33 -20.97 -3.15 -10.42
CA PRO A 33 -20.80 -2.05 -9.49
C PRO A 33 -19.32 -1.72 -9.26
N CYS A 34 -18.41 -2.70 -9.35
CA CYS A 34 -16.98 -2.55 -9.08
C CYS A 34 -16.14 -2.23 -10.32
N GLY A 35 -16.76 -2.01 -11.48
CA GLY A 35 -16.06 -1.63 -12.70
C GLY A 35 -15.13 -0.43 -12.51
N GLY A 36 -13.83 -0.61 -12.74
CA GLY A 36 -12.79 0.40 -12.53
C GLY A 36 -12.42 0.69 -11.07
N ARG A 37 -12.98 -0.06 -10.11
CA ARG A 37 -12.81 0.17 -8.66
C ARG A 37 -12.10 -0.98 -7.95
N TYR A 38 -11.71 -2.03 -8.68
CA TYR A 38 -11.09 -3.20 -8.07
C TYR A 38 -9.73 -2.87 -7.44
N ILE A 39 -9.51 -3.35 -6.21
CA ILE A 39 -8.22 -3.28 -5.53
C ILE A 39 -7.73 -4.71 -5.29
N TYR A 40 -6.51 -4.98 -5.74
CA TYR A 40 -5.78 -6.20 -5.37
C TYR A 40 -4.89 -5.89 -4.17
N VAL A 41 -4.89 -6.77 -3.17
CA VAL A 41 -4.04 -6.62 -1.98
C VAL A 41 -2.93 -7.67 -2.06
N HIS A 42 -1.67 -7.21 -2.01
CA HIS A 42 -0.53 -8.13 -1.94
C HIS A 42 -0.57 -8.95 -0.66
N ASP A 43 -0.33 -10.26 -0.80
CA ASP A 43 -0.08 -11.16 0.32
C ASP A 43 1.41 -11.08 0.69
N LEU A 44 1.74 -10.10 1.54
CA LEU A 44 3.12 -9.88 1.97
C LEU A 44 3.59 -11.00 2.90
N PRO A 45 4.89 -11.35 2.86
CA PRO A 45 5.46 -12.21 3.89
C PRO A 45 5.19 -11.67 5.29
N SER A 46 4.87 -12.57 6.23
CA SER A 46 4.33 -12.20 7.56
C SER A 46 5.23 -11.31 8.41
N TRP A 47 6.52 -11.22 8.07
CA TRP A 47 7.47 -10.34 8.76
C TRP A 47 7.30 -8.86 8.39
N PHE A 48 6.64 -8.54 7.27
CA PHE A 48 6.37 -7.17 6.85
C PHE A 48 5.12 -6.53 7.48
N ASP A 49 4.21 -7.32 8.06
CA ASP A 49 2.90 -6.83 8.49
C ASP A 49 2.50 -7.25 9.92
N ALA A 50 1.99 -8.46 10.11
CA ALA A 50 1.24 -8.87 11.30
C ALA A 50 2.16 -9.26 12.45
N VAL A 51 3.38 -9.75 12.16
CA VAL A 51 4.35 -10.07 13.20
C VAL A 51 4.82 -8.81 13.91
N MET A 52 4.95 -7.68 13.20
CA MET A 52 5.37 -6.41 13.80
C MET A 52 4.38 -5.93 14.88
N LEU A 53 3.08 -6.14 14.68
CA LEU A 53 2.06 -5.76 15.67
C LEU A 53 2.04 -6.66 16.93
N ARG A 54 2.66 -7.85 16.89
CA ARG A 54 2.68 -8.77 18.05
C ARG A 54 3.43 -8.19 19.23
N ASP A 55 4.47 -7.39 18.98
CA ASP A 55 5.22 -6.68 20.00
C ASP A 55 5.01 -5.17 19.89
N CYS A 56 3.74 -4.77 19.97
CA CYS A 56 3.30 -3.38 19.84
C CYS A 56 3.96 -2.39 20.82
N ARG A 57 4.64 -2.88 21.87
CA ARG A 57 5.39 -2.04 22.81
C ARG A 57 6.69 -1.52 22.20
N LYS A 58 7.27 -2.24 21.24
CA LYS A 58 8.52 -1.87 20.58
C LYS A 58 8.36 -0.87 19.44
N LEU A 59 7.13 -0.65 18.95
CA LEU A 59 6.84 0.21 17.80
C LEU A 59 7.12 1.71 18.02
N SER A 60 7.47 2.11 19.24
CA SER A 60 7.92 3.46 19.57
C SER A 60 8.81 3.42 20.80
N LEU A 61 9.92 4.15 20.77
CA LEU A 61 10.81 4.35 21.93
C LEU A 61 10.12 5.09 23.07
N TRP A 62 9.12 5.91 22.76
CA TRP A 62 8.53 6.89 23.68
C TRP A 62 7.13 6.51 24.16
N THR A 63 6.46 5.57 23.47
CA THR A 63 5.02 5.36 23.66
C THR A 63 4.66 3.90 23.50
N ASN A 64 3.90 3.37 24.45
CA ASN A 64 3.32 2.04 24.30
C ASN A 64 2.21 2.07 23.23
N MET A 65 2.54 1.64 22.01
CA MET A 65 1.61 1.69 20.89
C MET A 65 0.50 0.64 20.97
N CYS A 66 0.56 -0.34 21.88
CA CYS A 66 -0.48 -1.36 22.04
C CYS A 66 -1.88 -0.79 22.29
N LYS A 67 -1.96 0.33 23.03
CA LYS A 67 -3.24 1.03 23.24
C LYS A 67 -3.84 1.48 21.91
N PHE A 68 -3.00 2.01 21.02
CA PHE A 68 -3.41 2.64 19.78
C PHE A 68 -3.55 1.66 18.62
N THR A 69 -2.88 0.51 18.65
CA THR A 69 -3.08 -0.56 17.67
C THR A 69 -4.32 -1.42 17.97
N SER A 70 -4.94 -1.27 19.14
CA SER A 70 -6.21 -1.91 19.48
C SER A 70 -7.37 -1.44 18.60
N ASN A 71 -8.47 -2.22 18.56
CA ASN A 71 -9.64 -1.94 17.74
C ASN A 71 -9.29 -1.60 16.28
N ALA A 72 -8.48 -2.46 15.66
CA ALA A 72 -8.04 -2.26 14.28
C ALA A 72 -7.35 -0.89 14.03
N GLY A 73 -6.59 -0.40 15.02
CA GLY A 73 -5.87 0.86 14.95
C GLY A 73 -6.66 2.09 15.42
N LEU A 74 -7.95 1.94 15.75
CA LEU A 74 -8.77 3.05 16.23
C LEU A 74 -8.46 3.42 17.69
N GLY A 75 -7.87 2.51 18.46
CA GLY A 75 -7.68 2.67 19.89
C GLY A 75 -8.96 2.38 20.70
N PRO A 76 -8.94 2.57 22.03
CA PRO A 76 -10.10 2.31 22.88
C PRO A 76 -11.24 3.30 22.58
N PRO A 77 -12.51 2.92 22.80
CA PRO A 77 -13.63 3.84 22.69
C PRO A 77 -13.49 4.99 23.68
N LEU A 78 -13.96 6.18 23.30
CA LEU A 78 -14.03 7.34 24.19
C LEU A 78 -15.34 7.29 24.98
N GLU A 79 -15.24 7.57 26.27
CA GLU A 79 -16.41 7.69 27.14
C GLU A 79 -17.10 9.04 26.92
N ASN A 80 -18.44 9.03 26.94
CA ASN A 80 -19.24 10.24 26.81
C ASN A 80 -19.54 10.88 28.18
N ALA A 81 -18.52 11.03 29.03
CA ALA A 81 -18.68 11.48 30.41
C ALA A 81 -19.31 12.89 30.52
N GLU A 82 -19.00 13.77 29.56
CA GLU A 82 -19.46 15.16 29.53
C GLU A 82 -20.64 15.41 28.57
N GLY A 83 -21.18 14.36 27.93
CA GLY A 83 -22.27 14.49 26.95
C GLY A 83 -21.88 15.15 25.62
N VAL A 84 -20.59 15.38 25.38
CA VAL A 84 -20.07 16.02 24.15
C VAL A 84 -20.02 15.06 22.97
N PHE A 85 -19.81 13.77 23.22
CA PHE A 85 -19.68 12.75 22.18
C PHE A 85 -21.01 12.05 21.93
N SER A 86 -21.10 11.36 20.79
CA SER A 86 -22.15 10.35 20.60
C SER A 86 -21.87 9.14 21.48
N ASN A 87 -22.91 8.41 21.90
CA ASN A 87 -22.75 7.21 22.73
C ASN A 87 -21.90 6.10 22.08
N THR A 88 -21.76 6.12 20.75
CA THR A 88 -20.92 5.20 19.99
C THR A 88 -20.18 5.93 18.87
N GLY A 89 -19.11 5.32 18.35
CA GLY A 89 -18.39 5.80 17.17
C GLY A 89 -17.17 6.69 17.44
N TRP A 90 -16.90 7.03 18.70
CA TRP A 90 -15.73 7.84 19.09
C TRP A 90 -14.65 6.97 19.71
N TYR A 91 -13.40 7.15 19.26
CA TYR A 91 -12.26 6.36 19.68
C TYR A 91 -11.03 7.25 19.93
N ALA A 92 -10.18 6.86 20.89
CA ALA A 92 -8.95 7.53 21.23
C ALA A 92 -7.85 7.21 20.20
N THR A 93 -8.07 7.60 18.95
CA THR A 93 -7.20 7.30 17.81
C THR A 93 -5.89 8.09 17.90
N ASN A 94 -4.80 7.45 17.50
CA ASN A 94 -3.48 8.07 17.43
C ASN A 94 -3.08 8.28 15.97
N GLN A 95 -2.49 9.43 15.67
CA GLN A 95 -2.01 9.78 14.32
C GLN A 95 -1.05 8.73 13.73
N PHE A 96 -0.26 8.04 14.56
CA PHE A 96 0.70 7.04 14.13
C PHE A 96 0.11 5.65 13.90
N ALA A 97 -1.21 5.47 14.04
CA ALA A 97 -1.88 4.18 13.83
C ALA A 97 -2.51 4.05 12.42
N VAL A 98 -2.35 5.04 11.55
CA VAL A 98 -3.07 5.09 10.26
C VAL A 98 -2.72 3.92 9.35
N ASP A 99 -1.53 3.34 9.41
CA ASP A 99 -1.18 2.14 8.64
C ASP A 99 -2.11 0.96 8.98
N VAL A 100 -2.39 0.75 10.27
CA VAL A 100 -3.28 -0.32 10.77
C VAL A 100 -4.73 0.01 10.45
N ILE A 101 -5.14 1.26 10.64
CA ILE A 101 -6.49 1.71 10.31
C ILE A 101 -6.76 1.48 8.83
N PHE A 102 -5.87 1.96 7.97
CA PHE A 102 -6.01 1.86 6.52
C PHE A 102 -6.01 0.40 6.07
N ASN A 103 -5.08 -0.43 6.57
CA ASN A 103 -5.09 -1.87 6.25
C ASN A 103 -6.41 -2.55 6.64
N ASN A 104 -6.95 -2.28 7.84
CA ASN A 104 -8.22 -2.85 8.26
C ASN A 104 -9.42 -2.29 7.49
N ARG A 105 -9.38 -1.04 7.05
CA ARG A 105 -10.41 -0.44 6.18
C ARG A 105 -10.35 -1.04 4.77
N THR A 106 -9.16 -1.24 4.20
CA THR A 106 -8.99 -1.89 2.91
C THR A 106 -9.57 -3.30 2.91
N LYS A 107 -9.38 -4.07 4.01
CA LYS A 107 -9.98 -5.41 4.16
C LYS A 107 -11.51 -5.44 4.13
N GLN A 108 -12.17 -4.31 4.36
CA GLN A 108 -13.63 -4.17 4.34
C GLN A 108 -14.13 -3.54 3.03
N TYR A 109 -13.23 -3.24 2.09
CA TYR A 109 -13.60 -2.63 0.83
C TYR A 109 -14.38 -3.61 -0.05
N GLU A 110 -15.48 -3.14 -0.63
CA GLU A 110 -16.41 -3.99 -1.41
C GLU A 110 -15.80 -4.53 -2.71
N CYS A 111 -14.88 -3.79 -3.32
CA CYS A 111 -14.29 -4.15 -4.62
C CYS A 111 -12.89 -4.76 -4.46
N LEU A 112 -12.68 -5.59 -3.44
CA LEU A 112 -11.46 -6.40 -3.36
C LEU A 112 -11.50 -7.52 -4.39
N THR A 113 -10.38 -7.74 -5.08
CA THR A 113 -10.23 -8.83 -6.05
C THR A 113 -9.03 -9.72 -5.70
N LYS A 114 -9.13 -11.01 -6.04
CA LYS A 114 -8.01 -11.96 -6.05
C LYS A 114 -7.33 -12.08 -7.41
N ASP A 115 -7.96 -11.54 -8.45
CA ASP A 115 -7.40 -11.46 -9.81
C ASP A 115 -6.79 -10.06 -9.99
N SER A 116 -5.46 -9.97 -9.93
CA SER A 116 -4.73 -8.72 -10.08
C SER A 116 -4.84 -8.12 -11.49
N SER A 117 -5.21 -8.90 -12.51
CA SER A 117 -5.32 -8.42 -13.89
C SER A 117 -6.52 -7.50 -14.15
N ILE A 118 -7.51 -7.47 -13.24
CA ILE A 118 -8.66 -6.56 -13.30
C ILE A 118 -8.56 -5.42 -12.28
N ALA A 119 -7.49 -5.39 -11.46
CA ALA A 119 -7.33 -4.40 -10.41
C ALA A 119 -6.97 -3.04 -11.02
N ALA A 120 -7.65 -1.99 -10.55
CA ALA A 120 -7.34 -0.61 -10.87
C ALA A 120 -6.15 -0.09 -10.03
N ALA A 121 -5.93 -0.66 -8.85
CA ALA A 121 -4.81 -0.35 -7.98
C ALA A 121 -4.39 -1.56 -7.15
N ILE A 122 -3.15 -1.53 -6.69
CA ILE A 122 -2.55 -2.60 -5.89
C ILE A 122 -2.16 -2.04 -4.53
N PHE A 123 -2.80 -2.54 -3.48
CA PHE A 123 -2.48 -2.16 -2.11
C PHE A 123 -1.35 -3.04 -1.57
N VAL A 124 -0.31 -2.38 -1.04
CA VAL A 124 0.81 -3.01 -0.36
C VAL A 124 0.60 -2.82 1.16
N PRO A 125 0.19 -3.86 1.92
CA PRO A 125 -0.12 -3.74 3.34
C PRO A 125 1.14 -3.71 4.24
N PHE A 126 2.14 -2.89 3.88
CA PHE A 126 3.36 -2.69 4.64
C PHE A 126 3.18 -1.55 5.67
N TYR A 127 3.55 -1.79 6.91
CA TYR A 127 3.40 -0.82 8.01
C TYR A 127 4.63 0.10 8.13
N ALA A 128 4.88 0.90 7.09
CA ALA A 128 6.04 1.79 7.00
C ALA A 128 6.14 2.78 8.17
N GLY A 129 5.02 3.29 8.69
CA GLY A 129 4.97 4.20 9.83
C GLY A 129 5.40 3.58 11.16
N PHE A 130 5.41 2.25 11.24
CA PHE A 130 5.91 1.49 12.38
C PHE A 130 7.29 0.89 12.17
N ASP A 131 7.69 0.61 10.94
CA ASP A 131 9.02 0.09 10.62
C ASP A 131 10.12 1.13 10.85
N ILE A 132 9.99 2.34 10.28
CA ILE A 132 10.98 3.43 10.42
C ILE A 132 11.38 3.74 11.87
N PRO A 133 10.45 4.00 12.82
CA PRO A 133 10.83 4.40 14.18
C PRO A 133 11.59 3.34 14.97
N LEU A 134 11.61 2.07 14.52
CA LEU A 134 12.44 1.03 15.13
C LEU A 134 13.93 1.29 14.92
N TYR A 135 14.28 1.93 13.79
CA TYR A 135 15.65 2.12 13.35
C TYR A 135 16.03 3.60 13.17
N LEU A 136 15.08 4.53 13.30
CA LEU A 136 15.30 5.95 12.99
C LEU A 136 16.44 6.60 13.79
N TRP A 137 16.68 6.17 15.03
CA TRP A 137 17.70 6.74 15.91
C TRP A 137 18.72 5.71 16.38
N GLY A 138 20.01 6.03 16.25
CA GLY A 138 21.10 5.20 16.77
C GLY A 138 21.45 3.96 15.94
N TYR A 139 20.89 3.83 14.74
CA TYR A 139 21.23 2.78 13.76
C TYR A 139 21.85 3.38 12.51
N ASN A 140 22.67 2.59 11.84
CA ASN A 140 23.26 2.98 10.56
C ASN A 140 22.23 2.93 9.42
N ILE A 141 22.51 3.61 8.30
CA ILE A 141 21.64 3.68 7.12
C ILE A 141 21.34 2.28 6.58
N SER A 142 22.31 1.38 6.60
CA SER A 142 22.13 0.01 6.10
C SER A 142 21.02 -0.73 6.85
N VAL A 143 20.92 -0.56 8.18
CA VAL A 143 19.85 -1.14 8.99
C VAL A 143 18.53 -0.38 8.75
N ARG A 144 18.56 0.95 8.73
CA ARG A 144 17.39 1.81 8.50
C ARG A 144 16.68 1.50 7.18
N ASP A 145 17.44 1.24 6.12
CA ASP A 145 16.90 1.01 4.77
C ASP A 145 16.52 -0.46 4.51
N SER A 146 16.94 -1.39 5.39
CA SER A 146 16.87 -2.84 5.13
C SER A 146 15.46 -3.35 4.78
N SER A 147 14.45 -3.08 5.62
CA SER A 147 13.06 -3.50 5.39
C SER A 147 12.50 -2.92 4.08
N SER A 148 12.76 -1.64 3.81
CA SER A 148 12.26 -0.95 2.62
C SER A 148 12.89 -1.51 1.35
N LEU A 149 14.20 -1.77 1.35
CA LEU A 149 14.90 -2.42 0.24
C LEU A 149 14.43 -3.85 0.03
N GLU A 150 14.19 -4.61 1.11
CA GLU A 150 13.67 -5.97 1.02
C GLU A 150 12.26 -5.99 0.41
N LEU A 151 11.38 -5.06 0.83
CA LEU A 151 10.04 -4.91 0.28
C LEU A 151 10.08 -4.60 -1.23
N VAL A 152 10.89 -3.63 -1.66
CA VAL A 152 11.03 -3.29 -3.08
C VAL A 152 11.56 -4.49 -3.87
N ASN A 153 12.58 -5.19 -3.37
CA ASN A 153 13.10 -6.40 -3.99
C ASN A 153 12.06 -7.52 -4.10
N TRP A 154 11.16 -7.64 -3.12
CA TRP A 154 10.06 -8.59 -3.15
C TRP A 154 9.00 -8.20 -4.19
N LEU A 155 8.59 -6.92 -4.20
CA LEU A 155 7.60 -6.36 -5.12
C LEU A 155 8.07 -6.49 -6.58
N MET A 156 9.32 -6.16 -6.87
CA MET A 156 9.89 -6.26 -8.21
C MET A 156 9.88 -7.68 -8.80
N LYS A 157 9.75 -8.71 -7.96
CA LYS A 157 9.64 -10.12 -8.38
C LYS A 157 8.20 -10.57 -8.62
N ARG A 158 7.21 -9.72 -8.34
CA ARG A 158 5.78 -10.01 -8.55
C ARG A 158 5.39 -9.67 -10.00
N PRO A 159 4.55 -10.48 -10.68
CA PRO A 159 4.09 -10.16 -12.03
C PRO A 159 3.35 -8.81 -12.09
N GLU A 160 2.63 -8.46 -11.02
CA GLU A 160 1.93 -7.19 -10.83
C GLU A 160 2.85 -5.97 -11.04
N TRP A 161 4.10 -6.04 -10.56
CA TRP A 161 5.02 -4.90 -10.66
C TRP A 161 5.32 -4.53 -12.12
N SER A 162 5.39 -5.51 -13.01
CA SER A 162 5.76 -5.30 -14.41
C SER A 162 4.70 -4.54 -15.22
N VAL A 163 3.44 -4.53 -14.76
CA VAL A 163 2.28 -3.94 -15.45
C VAL A 163 2.43 -2.42 -15.60
N MET A 164 2.73 -1.73 -14.49
CA MET A 164 2.95 -0.27 -14.49
C MET A 164 4.25 0.15 -13.79
N ARG A 165 5.21 -0.77 -13.65
CA ARG A 165 6.49 -0.54 -12.96
C ARG A 165 6.28 0.05 -11.56
N GLY A 166 5.29 -0.46 -10.83
CA GLY A 166 4.95 -0.03 -9.47
C GLY A 166 4.11 1.24 -9.36
N ARG A 167 3.75 1.93 -10.46
CA ARG A 167 2.98 3.20 -10.39
C ARG A 167 1.52 3.02 -9.96
N ASP A 168 1.01 1.81 -10.09
CA ASP A 168 -0.30 1.33 -9.65
C ASP A 168 -0.28 0.80 -8.21
N HIS A 169 0.90 0.72 -7.58
CA HIS A 169 1.05 0.27 -6.20
C HIS A 169 0.95 1.45 -5.24
N LEU A 170 0.18 1.26 -4.17
CA LEU A 170 0.03 2.25 -3.11
C LEU A 170 0.22 1.59 -1.73
N LEU A 171 0.80 2.36 -0.82
CA LEU A 171 0.93 2.03 0.60
C LEU A 171 0.63 3.28 1.43
N VAL A 172 0.42 3.09 2.72
CA VAL A 172 0.19 4.18 3.68
C VAL A 172 1.28 4.14 4.73
N ALA A 173 1.76 5.31 5.10
CA ALA A 173 2.84 5.47 6.07
C ALA A 173 2.44 6.51 7.12
N GLY A 174 2.16 6.05 8.34
CA GLY A 174 1.60 6.85 9.43
C GLY A 174 2.62 7.60 10.24
N ARG A 175 3.47 8.39 9.58
CA ARG A 175 4.48 9.25 10.23
C ARG A 175 4.58 10.56 9.49
N ILE A 176 5.23 11.53 10.11
CA ILE A 176 5.53 12.80 9.46
C ILE A 176 6.54 12.57 8.33
N THR A 177 6.42 13.33 7.25
CA THR A 177 7.30 13.17 6.08
C THR A 177 8.77 13.37 6.40
N TRP A 178 9.09 14.12 7.46
CA TRP A 178 10.44 14.29 7.96
C TRP A 178 11.13 12.96 8.29
N ASP A 179 10.41 12.01 8.90
CA ASP A 179 10.97 10.72 9.33
C ASP A 179 11.41 9.84 8.15
N PHE A 180 10.90 10.09 6.94
CA PHE A 180 11.21 9.34 5.72
C PHE A 180 12.23 10.04 4.82
N ARG A 181 12.77 11.17 5.24
CA ARG A 181 13.67 11.98 4.42
C ARG A 181 15.07 11.93 4.98
N ARG A 182 16.05 11.87 4.07
CA ARG A 182 17.45 12.15 4.32
C ARG A 182 17.95 13.15 3.29
N LEU A 183 18.91 13.98 3.67
CA LEU A 183 19.51 14.95 2.75
C LEU A 183 20.58 14.28 1.89
N THR A 184 21.35 13.38 2.48
CA THR A 184 22.45 12.65 1.87
C THR A 184 22.43 11.18 2.30
N ASP A 185 23.34 10.38 1.75
CA ASP A 185 23.61 9.01 2.20
C ASP A 185 24.69 8.95 3.31
N SER A 186 24.86 10.04 4.07
CA SER A 186 25.77 10.12 5.22
C SER A 186 25.07 9.73 6.52
N GLU A 187 25.75 8.94 7.36
CA GLU A 187 25.27 8.53 8.69
C GLU A 187 25.07 9.70 9.67
N SER A 188 25.61 10.88 9.34
CA SER A 188 25.60 12.08 10.19
C SER A 188 24.35 12.95 10.04
N ASP A 189 23.51 12.68 9.04
CA ASP A 189 22.25 13.40 8.79
C ASP A 189 21.13 12.96 9.75
#